data_AF-A0A376FDT0-F1
#
_entry.id   AF-A0A376FDT0-F1
#
_cell.length_a   1.000
_cell.length_b   1.000
_cell.length_c   1.000
_cell.angle_alpha   90.00
_cell.angle_beta   90.00
_cell.angle_gamma   90.00
#
_symmetry.space_group_name_H-M   'P 1'
#
loop_
_entity.id
_entity.type
_entity.pdbx_description
1 polymer ?
#
loop_
_entity_poly.entity_id
_entity_poly.type
_entity_poly.pdbx_seq_one_letter_code
_entity_poly.pdbx_strand_id
1 'polypeptide(L)'
;MQLLSIIILLTLTVVIHSLWMFGVLKFIRLEVDSAVRIVLRNVGIVISMIFAHLLEAGLFAAFYFVIDAFNDWNTSFYFSLVSYATVGYGDVTLPSTGGSSAVWKGWWAR
;
A
#
# COMPACT_ATOMS: atom_id res chain seq x y z
N MET A 1 -20.77 -1.86 5.40
CA MET A 1 -19.79 -0.86 5.84
C MET A 1 -18.37 -1.14 5.34
N GLN A 2 -17.86 -2.37 5.43
CA GLN A 2 -16.48 -2.70 5.02
C GLN A 2 -16.15 -2.45 3.54
N LEU A 3 -17.05 -2.79 2.61
CA LEU A 3 -16.84 -2.58 1.16
C LEU A 3 -16.68 -1.10 0.80
N LEU A 4 -17.46 -0.22 1.42
CA LEU A 4 -17.38 1.22 1.21
C LEU A 4 -16.02 1.77 1.67
N SER A 5 -15.51 1.31 2.82
CA SER A 5 -14.19 1.70 3.32
C SER A 5 -13.08 1.31 2.35
N ILE A 6 -13.12 0.09 1.80
CA ILE A 6 -12.13 -0.38 0.83
C ILE A 6 -12.19 0.42 -0.47
N ILE A 7 -13.39 0.71 -0.98
CA ILE A 7 -13.56 1.53 -2.19
C ILE A 7 -12.96 2.92 -1.98
N ILE A 8 -13.23 3.56 -0.85
CA ILE A 8 -12.67 4.87 -0.52
C ILE A 8 -11.14 4.82 -0.46
N LEU A 9 -10.57 3.82 0.22
CA LEU A 9 -9.11 3.65 0.30
C LEU A 9 -8.49 3.43 -1.08
N LEU A 10 -9.07 2.57 -1.90
CA LEU A 10 -8.60 2.30 -3.27
C LEU A 10 -8.67 3.54 -4.15
N THR A 11 -9.73 4.34 -4.06
CA THR A 11 -9.79 5.60 -4.82
C THR A 11 -8.71 6.57 -4.37
N LEU A 12 -8.41 6.60 -3.06
CA LEU A 12 -7.42 7.50 -2.51
C LEU A 12 -5.99 7.09 -2.89
N THR A 13 -5.67 5.79 -2.91
CA THR A 13 -4.38 5.31 -3.41
C THR A 13 -4.18 5.63 -4.89
N VAL A 14 -5.21 5.43 -5.73
CA VAL A 14 -5.16 5.78 -7.16
C VAL A 14 -4.89 7.28 -7.37
N VAL A 15 -5.55 8.15 -6.58
CA VAL A 15 -5.32 9.60 -6.64
C VAL A 15 -3.90 9.95 -6.22
N ILE A 16 -3.41 9.42 -5.09
CA ILE A 16 -2.03 9.65 -4.62
C ILE A 16 -1.02 9.20 -5.66
N HIS A 17 -1.18 7.99 -6.21
CA HIS A 17 -0.29 7.43 -7.22
C HIS A 17 -0.26 8.30 -8.48
N SER A 18 -1.43 8.73 -8.94
CA SER A 18 -1.55 9.56 -10.15
C SER A 18 -0.88 10.92 -9.96
N LEU A 19 -1.08 11.55 -8.80
CA LEU A 19 -0.43 12.82 -8.44
C LEU A 19 1.08 12.66 -8.32
N TRP A 20 1.56 11.55 -7.75
CA TRP A 20 2.98 11.24 -7.64
C TRP A 20 3.63 11.10 -9.01
N MET A 21 3.05 10.27 -9.89
CA MET A 21 3.56 10.07 -11.25
C MET A 21 3.59 11.37 -12.04
N PHE A 22 2.55 12.19 -11.90
CA PHE A 22 2.51 13.52 -12.50
C PHE A 22 3.64 14.43 -11.96
N GLY A 23 3.87 14.43 -10.65
CA GLY A 23 4.95 15.17 -10.00
C GLY A 23 6.33 14.75 -10.48
N VAL A 24 6.60 13.44 -10.53
CA VAL A 24 7.88 12.87 -10.98
C VAL A 24 8.16 13.23 -12.44
N LEU A 25 7.17 13.11 -13.33
CA LEU A 25 7.33 13.47 -14.74
C LEU A 25 7.58 14.97 -14.94
N LYS A 26 6.98 15.82 -14.10
CA LYS A 26 7.24 17.27 -14.14
C LYS A 26 8.63 17.62 -13.60
N PHE A 27 9.09 16.92 -12.56
CA PHE A 27 10.37 17.19 -11.90
C PHE A 27 11.56 16.68 -12.72
N ILE A 28 11.43 15.51 -13.35
CA ILE A 28 12.50 14.90 -14.15
C ILE A 28 12.36 15.30 -15.63
N ARG A 29 12.51 16.61 -15.90
CA ARG A 29 12.70 17.13 -17.26
C ARG A 29 14.19 17.16 -17.57
N LEU A 30 14.71 16.03 -18.04
CA LEU A 30 16.06 15.96 -18.58
C LEU A 30 16.00 16.16 -20.09
N GLU A 31 16.72 17.16 -20.60
CA GLU A 31 17.02 17.26 -22.03
C GLU A 31 17.81 16.00 -22.44
N VAL A 32 17.17 15.19 -23.28
CA VAL A 32 17.61 13.85 -23.64
C VAL A 32 18.32 13.88 -24.98
N ASP A 33 19.63 14.07 -24.93
CA ASP A 33 20.51 14.03 -26.10
C ASP A 33 21.21 12.67 -26.30
N SER A 34 21.08 11.73 -25.34
CA SER A 34 21.81 10.46 -25.35
C SER A 34 21.01 9.31 -24.76
N ALA A 35 21.17 8.11 -25.32
CA ALA A 35 20.56 6.87 -24.84
C ALA A 35 20.84 6.60 -23.35
N VAL A 36 22.02 6.95 -22.85
CA VAL A 36 22.39 6.77 -21.44
C VAL A 36 21.53 7.63 -20.51
N ARG A 37 21.22 8.87 -20.92
CA ARG A 37 20.36 9.79 -20.14
C ARG A 37 18.91 9.29 -20.10
N ILE A 38 18.44 8.65 -21.17
CA ILE A 38 17.11 8.01 -21.20
C ILE A 38 17.04 6.86 -20.18
N VAL A 39 18.06 6.00 -20.15
CA VAL A 39 18.11 4.87 -19.21
C VAL A 39 18.16 5.39 -17.76
N LEU A 40 19.04 6.34 -17.45
CA LEU A 40 19.12 6.93 -16.10
C LEU A 40 17.82 7.60 -15.66
N ARG A 41 17.13 8.29 -16.57
CA ARG A 41 15.81 8.87 -16.31
C ARG A 41 14.80 7.80 -15.92
N ASN A 42 14.73 6.72 -16.70
CA ASN A 42 13.79 5.62 -16.45
C ASN A 42 14.10 4.92 -15.12
N VAL A 43 15.38 4.70 -14.80
CA VAL A 43 15.79 4.16 -13.50
C VAL A 43 15.33 5.08 -12.36
N GLY A 44 15.51 6.40 -12.49
CA GLY A 44 15.03 7.36 -11.49
C GLY A 44 13.51 7.33 -11.30
N ILE A 45 12.73 7.20 -12.38
CA ILE A 45 11.27 7.08 -12.32
C ILE A 45 10.88 5.78 -11.59
N VAL A 46 11.47 4.65 -11.95
CA VAL A 46 11.16 3.35 -11.31
C VAL A 46 11.53 3.36 -9.82
N ILE A 47 12.67 3.95 -9.45
CA ILE A 47 13.04 4.10 -8.03
C ILE A 47 12.02 4.98 -7.31
N SER A 48 11.61 6.11 -7.90
CA SER A 48 10.58 6.98 -7.31
C SER A 48 9.23 6.29 -7.12
N MET A 49 8.90 5.32 -7.98
CA MET A 49 7.67 4.55 -7.91
C MET A 49 7.63 3.67 -6.65
N ILE A 50 8.78 3.15 -6.19
CA ILE A 50 8.87 2.40 -4.92
C ILE A 50 8.43 3.27 -3.73
N PHE A 51 8.79 4.56 -3.73
CA PHE A 51 8.37 5.48 -2.67
C PHE A 51 6.86 5.74 -2.69
N ALA A 52 6.23 5.82 -3.87
CA ALA A 52 4.76 5.91 -3.97
C ALA A 52 4.09 4.67 -3.36
N HIS A 53 4.62 3.47 -3.66
CA HIS A 53 4.10 2.21 -3.12
C HIS A 53 4.24 2.14 -1.58
N LEU A 54 5.35 2.66 -1.04
CA LEU A 54 5.55 2.78 0.41
C LEU A 54 4.53 3.72 1.07
N LEU A 55 4.18 4.83 0.41
CA LEU A 55 3.14 5.75 0.90
C LEU A 55 1.75 5.11 0.87
N GLU A 56 1.44 4.35 -0.18
CA GLU A 56 0.20 3.57 -0.27
C GLU A 56 0.10 2.51 0.84
N ALA A 57 1.17 1.75 1.07
CA ALA A 57 1.23 0.78 2.17
C ALA A 57 1.09 1.47 3.54
N GLY A 58 1.66 2.66 3.70
CA GLY A 58 1.47 3.51 4.88
C GLY A 58 0.03 3.98 5.08
N LEU A 59 -0.69 4.28 3.98
CA LEU A 59 -2.11 4.64 4.03
C LEU A 59 -2.97 3.48 4.55
N PHE A 60 -2.70 2.26 4.07
CA PHE A 60 -3.36 1.05 4.57
C PHE A 60 -3.04 0.81 6.06
N ALA A 61 -1.78 1.01 6.48
CA ALA A 61 -1.39 0.91 7.88
C ALA A 61 -2.15 1.92 8.78
N ALA A 62 -2.24 3.18 8.34
CA ALA A 62 -3.00 4.20 9.05
C ALA A 62 -4.49 3.84 9.15
N PHE A 63 -5.06 3.24 8.11
CA PHE A 63 -6.42 2.72 8.17
C PHE A 63 -6.57 1.60 9.21
N TYR A 64 -5.66 0.63 9.25
CA TYR A 64 -5.66 -0.45 10.24
C TYR A 64 -5.54 0.07 11.69
N PHE A 65 -4.78 1.15 11.89
CA PHE A 65 -4.67 1.83 13.17
C PHE A 65 -5.98 2.55 13.55
N VAL A 66 -6.62 3.26 12.62
CA VAL A 66 -7.87 4.00 12.88
C VAL A 66 -9.05 3.07 13.19
N ILE A 67 -9.08 1.86 12.64
CA ILE A 67 -10.11 0.85 12.94
C ILE A 67 -9.82 0.07 14.24
N ASP A 68 -8.78 0.44 14.99
CA ASP A 68 -8.34 -0.19 16.25
C ASP A 68 -8.08 -1.71 16.08
N ALA A 69 -7.66 -2.12 14.88
CA ALA A 69 -7.34 -3.53 14.61
C ALA A 69 -6.04 -3.96 15.29
N PHE A 70 -5.14 -3.02 15.59
CA PHE A 70 -3.92 -3.24 16.34
C PHE A 70 -3.66 -2.09 17.31
N ASN A 71 -3.21 -2.41 18.51
CA ASN A 71 -2.97 -1.45 19.59
C ASN A 71 -1.66 -0.64 19.41
N ASP A 72 -0.85 -0.99 18.40
CA ASP A 72 0.42 -0.34 18.10
C ASP A 72 0.53 0.03 16.62
N TRP A 73 0.99 1.25 16.37
CA TRP A 73 1.18 1.80 15.02
C TRP A 73 2.27 1.01 14.26
N ASN A 74 3.33 0.59 14.96
CA ASN A 74 4.43 -0.16 14.37
C ASN A 74 3.95 -1.53 13.85
N THR A 75 3.13 -2.23 14.65
CA THR A 75 2.52 -3.51 14.26
C THR A 75 1.58 -3.35 13.05
N SER A 76 0.78 -2.28 13.01
CA SER A 76 -0.12 -1.99 11.88
C SER A 76 0.66 -1.74 10.58
N PHE A 77 1.77 -1.00 10.68
CA PHE A 77 2.64 -0.69 9.55
C PHE A 77 3.37 -1.93 9.04
N TYR A 78 3.92 -2.74 9.93
CA TYR A 78 4.58 -4.00 9.59
C TYR A 78 3.60 -4.96 8.89
N PHE A 79 2.40 -5.17 9.44
CA PHE A 79 1.38 -6.03 8.83
C PHE A 79 0.99 -5.57 7.43
N SER A 80 0.76 -4.26 7.25
CA SER A 80 0.43 -3.67 5.96
C SER A 80 1.56 -3.86 4.95
N LEU A 81 2.80 -3.61 5.35
CA LEU A 81 3.97 -3.69 4.47
C LEU A 81 4.30 -5.13 4.06
N VAL A 82 4.25 -6.08 4.98
CA VAL A 82 4.45 -7.52 4.72
C VAL A 82 3.36 -8.06 3.80
N SER A 83 2.11 -7.61 3.99
CA SER A 83 0.97 -7.97 3.13
C SER A 83 1.09 -7.34 1.74
N TYR A 84 1.46 -6.07 1.66
CA TYR A 84 1.67 -5.34 0.40
C TYR A 84 2.82 -5.93 -0.42
N ALA A 85 3.91 -6.32 0.25
CA ALA A 85 5.04 -7.02 -0.37
C ALA A 85 4.73 -8.49 -0.71
N THR A 86 3.52 -8.98 -0.42
CA THR A 86 3.09 -10.37 -0.62
C THR A 86 3.96 -11.41 0.10
N VAL A 87 4.70 -10.99 1.14
CA VAL A 87 5.59 -11.86 1.91
C VAL A 87 4.79 -12.75 2.87
N GLY A 88 3.85 -12.14 3.60
CA GLY A 88 2.86 -12.86 4.41
C GLY A 88 3.44 -13.81 5.47
N TYR A 89 4.40 -13.37 6.29
CA TYR A 89 5.03 -14.21 7.33
C TYR A 89 4.05 -14.88 8.30
N GLY A 90 2.89 -14.25 8.57
CA GLY A 90 1.84 -14.81 9.43
C GLY A 90 2.12 -14.71 10.94
N ASP A 91 3.17 -14.00 11.33
CA ASP A 91 3.56 -13.67 12.71
C ASP A 91 2.61 -12.65 13.36
N VAL A 92 2.17 -11.67 12.59
CA VAL A 92 1.14 -10.71 12.97
C VAL A 92 -0.11 -11.02 12.17
N THR A 93 -1.22 -11.32 12.86
CA THR A 93 -2.53 -11.55 12.23
C THR A 93 -3.57 -10.65 12.86
N LEU A 94 -4.58 -10.26 12.08
CA LEU A 94 -5.72 -9.51 12.61
C LEU A 94 -6.35 -10.30 13.78
N PRO A 95 -6.64 -9.67 14.92
CA PRO A 95 -7.19 -10.37 16.08
C PRO A 95 -8.46 -11.11 15.68
N SER A 96 -8.39 -12.45 15.79
CA SER A 96 -9.56 -13.32 15.68
C SER A 96 -10.42 -13.08 16.90
N THR A 97 -11.37 -12.14 16.81
CA THR A 97 -12.31 -11.88 17.90
C THR A 97 -13.14 -13.14 18.14
N GLY A 98 -12.82 -13.85 19.23
CA GLY A 98 -13.50 -15.03 19.75
C GLY A 98 -14.93 -14.74 20.24
N GLY A 99 -15.80 -14.33 19.33
CA GLY A 99 -17.23 -14.06 19.60
C GLY A 99 -18.10 -13.90 18.35
N SER A 100 -17.57 -14.05 17.13
CA SER A 100 -18.35 -14.06 15.88
C SER A 100 -17.76 -15.06 14.88
N SER A 101 -17.56 -16.29 15.36
CA SER A 101 -16.93 -17.41 14.64
C SER A 101 -17.83 -18.10 13.59
N ALA A 102 -19.03 -17.59 13.31
CA ALA A 102 -19.94 -18.20 12.34
C ALA A 102 -19.78 -17.66 10.90
N VAL A 103 -19.39 -16.39 10.72
CA VAL A 103 -19.35 -15.76 9.39
C VAL A 103 -18.04 -16.09 8.64
N TRP A 104 -16.92 -16.13 9.36
CA TRP A 104 -15.59 -16.26 8.76
C TRP A 104 -15.17 -17.71 8.46
N LYS A 105 -15.78 -18.72 9.10
CA LYS A 105 -15.47 -20.13 8.84
C LYS A 105 -16.05 -20.67 7.53
N GLY A 106 -17.06 -20.02 6.95
CA GLY A 106 -17.70 -20.46 5.70
C GLY A 106 -16.89 -20.21 4.43
N TRP A 107 -15.86 -19.37 4.50
CA TRP A 107 -15.10 -18.91 3.32
C TRP A 107 -13.79 -19.66 3.05
N TRP A 108 -13.26 -20.40 4.03
CA TRP A 108 -11.99 -21.12 3.90
C TRP A 108 -12.15 -22.64 3.73
N ALA A 109 -13.39 -23.13 3.66
CA ALA A 109 -13.71 -24.55 3.50
C ALA A 109 -14.43 -24.86 2.17
N ARG A 110 -14.29 -23.99 1.16
CA ARG A 110 -14.72 -24.25 -0.22
C ARG A 110 -13.63 -23.86 -1.19
#